data_AF-A0A0G0TP33-F1
#
_entry.id   AF-A0A0G0TP33-F1
#
_cell.length_a   1.000
_cell.length_b   1.000
_cell.length_c   1.000
_cell.angle_alpha   90.00
_cell.angle_beta   90.00
_cell.angle_gamma   90.00
#
_symmetry.space_group_name_H-M   'P 1'
#
loop_
_entity.id
_entity.type
_entity.pdbx_description
1 polymer ?
#
loop_
_entity_poly.entity_id
_entity_poly.type
_entity_poly.pdbx_seq_one_letter_code
_entity_poly.pdbx_strand_id
1 'polypeptide(L)'
;MSKPSSKLFQRLEVADPLKLQPRDITLLRDVADFRFLNTEQVLALHEGSRRNLMERLSRLYHHGYLDRPVSQSSARLTSAHMVYSLGRKGAEQLSKDAEEREGIYRRLRENERTLPLMAHSLMISQFRVCLTLAAKAHGAKITRFTQGYDLKEMLRDVHGENPSLVPDAFFTLEEKGDVINFFLEADRGTMKTERFVEKLKTYWSWRSDERLKKKLRLVRFRILTIAPSERRSDSLRNAGKGGDPRGDGSLMFLFASETRYNTSTPKAVLQAIWKSPKDDSPHSILE
;
A
#
# COMPACT_ATOMS: atom_id res chain seq x y z
N MET A 1 -15.86 7.10 -29.78
CA MET A 1 -15.35 7.12 -28.40
C MET A 1 -14.43 8.32 -28.25
N SER A 2 -14.77 9.30 -27.40
CA SER A 2 -13.98 10.53 -27.29
C SER A 2 -12.61 10.20 -26.69
N LYS A 3 -11.54 10.72 -27.32
CA LYS A 3 -10.22 10.75 -26.68
C LYS A 3 -10.39 11.41 -25.30
N PRO A 4 -9.79 10.87 -24.22
CA PRO A 4 -9.78 11.56 -22.95
C PRO A 4 -9.16 12.95 -23.15
N SER A 5 -9.82 13.99 -22.63
CA SER A 5 -9.36 15.36 -22.78
C SER A 5 -7.96 15.50 -22.19
N SER A 6 -6.96 15.72 -23.06
CA SER A 6 -5.56 15.96 -22.71
C SER A 6 -5.39 17.05 -21.64
N LYS A 7 -6.37 17.95 -21.50
CA LYS A 7 -6.40 19.05 -20.53
C LYS A 7 -6.30 18.62 -19.07
N LEU A 8 -6.76 17.41 -18.70
CA LEU A 8 -6.68 16.95 -17.29
C LEU A 8 -5.25 16.58 -16.85
N PHE A 9 -4.38 16.29 -17.81
CA PHE A 9 -2.99 15.89 -17.61
C PHE A 9 -2.00 16.96 -18.05
N GLN A 10 -2.50 18.12 -18.48
CA GLN A 10 -1.71 19.28 -18.81
C GLN A 10 -1.78 20.28 -17.64
N ARG A 11 -0.62 20.75 -17.19
CA ARG A 11 -0.55 21.84 -16.22
C ARG A 11 -0.92 23.13 -16.94
N LEU A 12 -1.69 23.97 -16.28
CA LEU A 12 -2.01 25.31 -16.77
C LEU A 12 -0.85 26.23 -16.38
N GLU A 13 -0.61 27.27 -17.18
CA GLU A 13 0.21 28.39 -16.71
C GLU A 13 -0.51 29.05 -15.53
N VAL A 14 0.21 29.14 -14.41
CA VAL A 14 -0.29 29.70 -13.15
C VAL A 14 0.58 30.89 -12.81
N ALA A 15 0.00 32.09 -12.90
CA ALA A 15 0.69 33.35 -12.65
C ALA A 15 0.95 33.58 -11.15
N ASP A 16 -0.03 33.27 -10.30
CA ASP A 16 0.06 33.55 -8.86
C ASP A 16 0.65 32.37 -8.06
N PRO A 17 1.56 32.60 -7.10
CA PRO A 17 2.04 31.54 -6.21
C PRO A 17 0.90 30.92 -5.36
N LEU A 18 0.89 29.60 -5.24
CA LEU A 18 -0.04 28.92 -4.32
C LEU A 18 0.45 29.04 -2.87
N LYS A 19 -0.29 29.77 -2.04
CA LYS A 19 -0.10 29.73 -0.59
C LYS A 19 -0.52 28.38 -0.03
N LEU A 20 0.43 27.58 0.43
CA LEU A 20 0.19 26.30 1.10
C LEU A 20 -0.38 26.51 2.50
N GLN A 21 -1.21 25.56 2.92
CA GLN A 21 -1.85 25.48 4.23
C GLN A 21 -1.33 24.22 4.95
N PRO A 22 -1.40 24.16 6.28
CA PRO A 22 -0.95 22.97 7.03
C PRO A 22 -1.56 21.66 6.53
N ARG A 23 -2.85 21.68 6.15
CA ARG A 23 -3.55 20.52 5.57
C ARG A 23 -2.98 20.04 4.23
N ASP A 24 -2.41 20.95 3.44
CA ASP A 24 -1.76 20.54 2.19
C ASP A 24 -0.45 19.83 2.48
N ILE A 25 0.28 20.27 3.51
CA ILE A 25 1.51 19.59 3.91
C ILE A 25 1.18 18.17 4.36
N THR A 26 0.12 17.97 5.15
CA THR A 26 -0.36 16.64 5.53
C THR A 26 -0.74 15.81 4.30
N LEU A 27 -1.51 16.38 3.37
CA LEU A 27 -1.89 15.69 2.13
C LEU A 27 -0.69 15.31 1.28
N LEU A 28 0.29 16.20 1.13
CA LEU A 28 1.52 15.92 0.38
C LEU A 28 2.32 14.80 1.05
N ARG A 29 2.41 14.77 2.39
CA ARG A 29 3.04 13.67 3.12
C ARG A 29 2.33 12.34 2.89
N ASP A 30 1.00 12.32 2.97
CA ASP A 30 0.23 11.12 2.71
C ASP A 30 0.43 10.62 1.27
N VAL A 31 0.37 11.50 0.27
CA VAL A 31 0.66 11.10 -1.12
C VAL A 31 2.10 10.58 -1.28
N ALA A 32 3.08 11.15 -0.58
CA ALA A 32 4.46 10.69 -0.58
C ALA A 32 4.59 9.28 0.02
N ASP A 33 3.98 9.06 1.19
CA ASP A 33 4.11 7.83 1.95
C ASP A 33 3.32 6.67 1.33
N PHE A 34 2.14 6.95 0.77
CA PHE A 34 1.33 5.97 0.05
C PHE A 34 1.84 5.74 -1.40
N ARG A 35 2.74 6.58 -1.92
CA ARG A 35 3.25 6.62 -3.30
C ARG A 35 2.23 7.08 -4.33
N PHE A 36 1.03 6.50 -4.32
CA PHE A 36 -0.10 6.90 -5.15
C PHE A 36 -1.39 6.91 -4.36
N LEU A 37 -2.20 7.95 -4.55
CA LEU A 37 -3.56 8.02 -4.02
C LEU A 37 -4.52 8.47 -5.10
N ASN A 38 -5.70 7.86 -5.18
CA ASN A 38 -6.77 8.35 -6.04
C ASN A 38 -7.66 9.37 -5.29
N THR A 39 -8.52 10.09 -6.02
CA THR A 39 -9.42 11.09 -5.43
C THR A 39 -10.27 10.52 -4.28
N GLU A 40 -10.83 9.33 -4.41
CA GLU A 40 -11.66 8.69 -3.37
C GLU A 40 -10.86 8.47 -2.08
N GLN A 41 -9.64 7.94 -2.21
CA GLN A 41 -8.75 7.66 -1.09
C GLN A 41 -8.32 8.95 -0.37
N VAL A 42 -8.00 10.02 -1.12
CA VAL A 42 -7.69 11.33 -0.52
C VAL A 42 -8.91 11.86 0.25
N LEU A 43 -10.12 11.77 -0.32
CA LEU A 43 -11.35 12.20 0.35
C LEU A 43 -11.64 11.40 1.62
N ALA A 44 -11.21 10.14 1.69
CA ALA A 44 -11.39 9.30 2.86
C ALA A 44 -10.37 9.61 3.98
N LEU A 45 -9.14 10.00 3.62
CA LEU A 45 -8.08 10.31 4.58
C LEU A 45 -8.16 11.74 5.16
N HIS A 46 -8.67 12.69 4.37
CA HIS A 46 -8.66 14.11 4.73
C HIS A 46 -10.06 14.68 4.95
N GLU A 47 -10.21 15.43 6.03
CA GLU A 47 -11.46 16.14 6.34
C GLU A 47 -11.69 17.32 5.38
N GLY A 48 -12.95 17.49 4.95
CA GLY A 48 -13.37 18.60 4.10
C GLY A 48 -14.48 18.21 3.13
N SER A 49 -15.13 19.22 2.53
CA SER A 49 -16.11 18.95 1.48
C SER A 49 -15.42 18.41 0.23
N ARG A 50 -16.08 17.47 -0.47
CA ARG A 50 -15.59 16.90 -1.73
C ARG A 50 -15.16 18.00 -2.71
N ARG A 51 -15.98 19.03 -2.87
CA ARG A 51 -15.70 20.16 -3.75
C ARG A 51 -14.39 20.86 -3.40
N ASN A 52 -14.21 21.24 -2.13
CA ASN A 52 -13.02 21.97 -1.69
C ASN A 52 -11.75 21.14 -1.83
N LEU A 53 -11.80 19.84 -1.50
CA LEU A 53 -10.65 18.95 -1.65
C LEU A 53 -10.30 18.73 -3.12
N MET A 54 -11.29 18.56 -4.01
CA MET A 54 -11.05 18.44 -5.45
C MET A 54 -10.45 19.73 -6.05
N GLU A 55 -10.98 20.89 -5.69
CA GLU A 55 -10.41 22.19 -6.08
C GLU A 55 -8.95 22.31 -5.58
N ARG A 56 -8.68 21.90 -4.33
CA ARG A 56 -7.33 21.94 -3.75
C ARG A 56 -6.37 20.98 -4.44
N LEU A 57 -6.77 19.74 -4.71
CA LEU A 57 -6.01 18.77 -5.48
C LEU A 57 -5.69 19.30 -6.89
N SER A 58 -6.62 20.03 -7.51
CA SER A 58 -6.36 20.65 -8.81
C SER A 58 -5.32 21.75 -8.72
N ARG A 59 -5.40 22.63 -7.72
CA ARG A 59 -4.38 23.67 -7.50
C ARG A 59 -3.01 23.05 -7.20
N LEU A 60 -2.92 22.12 -6.26
CA LEU A 60 -1.66 21.44 -5.93
C LEU A 60 -1.04 20.77 -7.16
N TYR A 61 -1.87 20.18 -8.03
CA TYR A 61 -1.42 19.73 -9.34
C TYR A 61 -0.95 20.89 -10.22
N HIS A 62 -1.76 21.89 -10.57
CA HIS A 62 -1.31 22.94 -11.51
C HIS A 62 -0.05 23.68 -11.03
N HIS A 63 0.16 23.84 -9.72
CA HIS A 63 1.35 24.49 -9.17
C HIS A 63 2.59 23.59 -9.02
N GLY A 64 2.54 22.28 -9.30
CA GLY A 64 3.72 21.41 -9.28
C GLY A 64 3.94 20.58 -8.01
N TYR A 65 3.06 20.72 -7.00
CA TYR A 65 3.16 20.02 -5.72
C TYR A 65 2.69 18.56 -5.81
N LEU A 66 1.66 18.31 -6.62
CA LEU A 66 1.22 16.97 -7.02
C LEU A 66 1.49 16.75 -8.51
N ASP A 67 1.52 15.48 -8.88
CA ASP A 67 1.57 15.03 -10.26
C ASP A 67 0.40 14.08 -10.57
N ARG A 68 0.03 14.02 -11.84
CA ARG A 68 -1.01 13.11 -12.36
C ARG A 68 -0.35 12.22 -13.41
N PRO A 69 0.04 10.97 -13.08
CA PRO A 69 0.75 10.10 -14.01
C PRO A 69 -0.05 9.92 -15.31
N VAL A 70 0.53 10.26 -16.46
CA VAL A 70 -0.18 10.31 -17.75
C VAL A 70 -0.64 8.93 -18.22
N SER A 71 0.03 7.86 -17.80
CA SER A 71 -0.34 6.49 -18.17
C SER A 71 -1.79 6.13 -17.83
N GLN A 72 -2.35 6.70 -16.75
CA GLN A 72 -3.74 6.50 -16.35
C GLN A 72 -4.76 7.04 -17.39
N SER A 73 -4.33 7.85 -18.35
CA SER A 73 -5.16 8.37 -19.45
C SER A 73 -5.52 7.32 -20.50
N SER A 74 -4.86 6.16 -20.50
CA SER A 74 -5.22 5.07 -21.39
C SER A 74 -6.55 4.41 -20.97
N ALA A 75 -7.37 4.05 -21.96
CA ALA A 75 -8.82 3.80 -21.87
C ALA A 75 -9.30 2.64 -20.96
N ARG A 76 -8.44 2.06 -20.11
CA ARG A 76 -8.79 0.98 -19.17
C ARG A 76 -8.60 1.34 -17.69
N LEU A 77 -8.00 2.50 -17.39
CA LEU A 77 -7.80 3.01 -16.03
C LEU A 77 -8.33 4.42 -15.82
N THR A 78 -9.21 4.90 -16.71
CA THR A 78 -10.17 5.95 -16.33
C THR A 78 -11.13 5.38 -15.29
N SER A 79 -10.61 5.11 -14.10
CA SER A 79 -11.41 5.05 -12.90
C SER A 79 -12.13 6.39 -12.79
N ALA A 80 -13.29 6.42 -12.15
CA ALA A 80 -13.98 7.68 -11.86
C ALA A 80 -13.11 8.67 -11.04
N HIS A 81 -11.94 8.23 -10.56
CA HIS A 81 -11.06 8.95 -9.64
C HIS A 81 -9.68 9.18 -10.26
N MET A 82 -9.22 10.43 -10.21
CA MET A 82 -7.89 10.82 -10.66
C MET A 82 -6.84 10.29 -9.70
N VAL A 83 -5.75 9.73 -10.21
CA VAL A 83 -4.60 9.25 -9.44
C VAL A 83 -3.55 10.35 -9.34
N TYR A 84 -3.06 10.56 -8.12
CA TYR A 84 -2.04 11.53 -7.78
C TYR A 84 -0.79 10.84 -7.25
N SER A 85 0.36 11.42 -7.58
CA SER A 85 1.66 11.15 -6.93
C SER A 85 2.27 12.46 -6.48
N LEU A 86 3.32 12.41 -5.67
CA LEU A 86 4.02 13.63 -5.26
C LEU A 86 4.70 14.27 -6.49
N GLY A 87 4.55 15.59 -6.64
CA GLY A 87 5.27 16.39 -7.62
C GLY A 87 6.62 16.85 -7.09
N ARG A 88 7.48 17.37 -7.98
CA ARG A 88 8.82 17.83 -7.61
C ARG A 88 8.80 18.92 -6.53
N LYS A 89 7.95 19.93 -6.67
CA LYS A 89 7.82 20.98 -5.64
C LYS A 89 7.25 20.44 -4.33
N GLY A 90 6.42 19.38 -4.40
CA GLY A 90 5.93 18.68 -3.23
C GLY A 90 7.07 18.03 -2.46
N ALA A 91 7.96 17.32 -3.14
CA ALA A 91 9.15 16.74 -2.54
C ALA A 91 10.07 17.82 -1.94
N GLU A 92 10.34 18.90 -2.67
CA GLU A 92 11.14 20.04 -2.17
C GLU A 92 10.51 20.65 -0.91
N GLN A 93 9.18 20.78 -0.88
CA GLN A 93 8.45 21.33 0.26
C GLN A 93 8.47 20.44 1.50
N LEU A 94 8.53 19.11 1.33
CA LEU A 94 8.52 18.16 2.43
C LEU A 94 9.90 17.90 3.04
N SER A 95 10.95 18.15 2.26
CA SER A 95 12.33 17.85 2.67
C SER A 95 12.88 18.91 3.61
N LYS A 96 13.49 18.50 4.72
CA LYS A 96 14.21 19.40 5.63
C LYS A 96 15.64 19.68 5.16
N ASP A 97 16.25 18.71 4.51
CA ASP A 97 17.63 18.75 4.03
C ASP A 97 17.80 18.00 2.69
N ALA A 98 19.03 17.96 2.18
CA ALA A 98 19.34 17.32 0.91
C ALA A 98 19.23 15.79 0.95
N GLU A 99 19.47 15.16 2.10
CA GLU A 99 19.42 13.71 2.28
C GLU A 99 17.96 13.23 2.26
N GLU A 100 17.09 13.88 3.04
CA GLU A 100 15.65 13.59 3.05
C GLU A 100 15.04 13.82 1.66
N ARG A 101 15.49 14.88 0.96
CA ARG A 101 15.07 15.16 -0.42
C ARG A 101 15.46 14.04 -1.37
N GLU A 102 16.69 13.56 -1.28
CA GLU A 102 17.14 12.46 -2.14
C GLU A 102 16.40 11.16 -1.83
N GLY A 103 16.10 10.90 -0.56
CA GLY A 103 15.24 9.78 -0.14
C GLY A 103 13.83 9.86 -0.74
N ILE A 104 13.21 11.05 -0.74
CA ILE A 104 11.90 11.27 -1.39
C ILE A 104 12.03 11.09 -2.91
N TYR A 105 13.04 11.69 -3.55
CA TYR A 105 13.24 11.55 -4.99
C TYR A 105 13.50 10.12 -5.42
N ARG A 106 14.26 9.34 -4.64
CA ARG A 106 14.45 7.91 -4.88
C ARG A 106 13.11 7.17 -4.89
N ARG A 107 12.25 7.40 -3.88
CA ARG A 107 10.88 6.85 -3.84
C ARG A 107 10.04 7.28 -5.05
N LEU A 108 10.19 8.52 -5.53
CA LEU A 108 9.49 8.98 -6.74
C LEU A 108 10.02 8.39 -8.04
N ARG A 109 11.31 8.06 -8.12
CA ARG A 109 11.88 7.35 -9.27
C ARG A 109 11.45 5.88 -9.30
N GLU A 110 11.25 5.27 -8.13
CA GLU A 110 10.64 3.93 -7.99
C GLU A 110 9.16 3.89 -8.34
N ASN A 111 8.48 5.04 -8.39
CA ASN A 111 7.10 5.10 -8.83
C ASN A 111 7.05 4.84 -10.35
N GLU A 112 7.09 3.56 -10.71
CA GLU A 112 7.04 3.13 -12.10
C GLU A 112 5.66 3.45 -12.67
N ARG A 113 5.64 4.39 -13.60
CA ARG A 113 4.42 4.99 -14.14
C ARG A 113 3.73 4.13 -15.19
N THR A 114 4.04 2.83 -15.30
CA THR A 114 3.28 1.96 -16.19
C THR A 114 1.96 1.58 -15.54
N LEU A 115 0.93 1.27 -16.34
CA LEU A 115 -0.37 0.93 -15.80
C LEU A 115 -0.37 -0.27 -14.84
N PRO A 116 0.31 -1.39 -15.13
CA PRO A 116 0.28 -2.54 -14.23
C PRO A 116 0.90 -2.22 -12.86
N LEU A 117 1.98 -1.44 -12.85
CA LEU A 117 2.76 -1.12 -11.66
C LEU A 117 2.07 -0.05 -10.81
N MET A 118 1.42 0.93 -11.46
CA MET A 118 0.50 1.85 -10.77
C MET A 118 -0.70 1.12 -10.16
N ALA A 119 -1.30 0.17 -10.89
CA ALA A 119 -2.46 -0.56 -10.38
C ALA A 119 -2.07 -1.49 -9.20
N HIS A 120 -0.85 -2.03 -9.20
CA HIS A 120 -0.26 -2.71 -8.04
C HIS A 120 -0.10 -1.78 -6.84
N SER A 121 0.51 -0.61 -7.06
CA SER A 121 0.71 0.36 -5.99
C SER A 121 -0.61 0.90 -5.42
N LEU A 122 -1.62 1.08 -6.25
CA LEU A 122 -2.97 1.50 -5.82
C LEU A 122 -3.69 0.43 -5.00
N MET A 123 -3.47 -0.86 -5.31
CA MET A 123 -4.00 -1.98 -4.53
C MET A 123 -3.41 -1.99 -3.11
N ILE A 124 -2.09 -1.79 -2.97
CA ILE A 124 -1.43 -1.63 -1.67
C ILE A 124 -1.96 -0.37 -0.95
N SER A 125 -2.13 0.73 -1.68
CA SER A 125 -2.62 1.99 -1.13
C SER A 125 -4.07 1.87 -0.62
N GLN A 126 -4.93 1.18 -1.37
CA GLN A 126 -6.32 0.91 -0.97
C GLN A 126 -6.37 0.13 0.34
N PHE A 127 -5.57 -0.94 0.43
CA PHE A 127 -5.43 -1.70 1.68
C PHE A 127 -4.95 -0.82 2.82
N ARG A 128 -3.88 -0.06 2.64
CA ARG A 128 -3.32 0.83 3.67
C ARG A 128 -4.30 1.91 4.11
N VAL A 129 -5.08 2.49 3.18
CA VAL A 129 -6.12 3.50 3.52
C VAL A 129 -7.17 2.86 4.41
N CYS A 130 -7.70 1.70 4.01
CA CYS A 130 -8.71 1.00 4.81
C CYS A 130 -8.15 0.59 6.17
N LEU A 131 -6.91 0.10 6.23
CA LEU A 131 -6.23 -0.23 7.48
C LEU A 131 -6.07 0.99 8.39
N THR A 132 -5.67 2.14 7.83
CA THR A 132 -5.49 3.40 8.59
C THR A 132 -6.81 3.86 9.21
N LEU A 133 -7.88 3.86 8.41
CA LEU A 133 -9.22 4.25 8.86
C LEU A 133 -9.78 3.26 9.89
N ALA A 134 -9.61 1.96 9.65
CA ALA A 134 -10.07 0.91 10.55
C ALA A 134 -9.32 0.93 11.88
N ALA A 135 -7.99 1.07 11.87
CA ALA A 135 -7.16 1.15 13.07
C ALA A 135 -7.56 2.37 13.91
N LYS A 136 -7.71 3.55 13.29
CA LYS A 136 -8.20 4.76 13.97
C LYS A 136 -9.56 4.54 14.62
N ALA A 137 -10.51 3.91 13.91
CA ALA A 137 -11.85 3.65 14.43
C ALA A 137 -11.89 2.55 15.50
N HIS A 138 -10.94 1.63 15.49
CA HIS A 138 -10.82 0.54 16.46
C HIS A 138 -10.04 0.94 17.73
N GLY A 139 -9.23 2.00 17.65
CA GLY A 139 -8.31 2.40 18.73
C GLY A 139 -6.96 1.69 18.66
N ALA A 140 -6.65 1.01 17.55
CA ALA A 140 -5.33 0.44 17.27
C ALA A 140 -4.41 1.48 16.61
N LYS A 141 -3.10 1.30 16.74
CA LYS A 141 -2.09 2.14 16.11
C LYS A 141 -1.30 1.36 15.08
N ILE A 142 -1.11 1.95 13.90
CA ILE A 142 -0.11 1.49 12.93
C ILE A 142 1.21 2.15 13.32
N THR A 143 2.07 1.45 14.04
CA THR A 143 3.33 2.02 14.56
C THR A 143 4.45 1.98 13.54
N ARG A 144 4.30 1.15 12.50
CA ARG A 144 5.23 1.05 11.38
C ARG A 144 4.49 0.65 10.12
N PHE A 145 4.81 1.29 9.00
CA PHE A 145 4.43 0.85 7.66
C PHE A 145 5.59 1.14 6.71
N THR A 146 6.14 0.13 6.05
CA THR A 146 7.27 0.29 5.12
C THR A 146 7.02 -0.54 3.86
N GLN A 147 7.40 0.00 2.70
CA GLN A 147 7.19 -0.64 1.40
C GLN A 147 8.31 -0.29 0.41
N GLY A 148 8.41 -1.09 -0.65
CA GLY A 148 9.40 -0.91 -1.73
C GLY A 148 10.84 -0.90 -1.24
N TYR A 149 11.68 0.01 -1.73
CA TYR A 149 13.11 -0.02 -1.42
C TYR A 149 13.42 0.16 0.06
N ASP A 150 12.66 0.98 0.80
CA ASP A 150 12.91 1.16 2.24
C ASP A 150 12.73 -0.16 3.01
N LEU A 151 11.80 -1.00 2.54
CA LEU A 151 11.63 -2.36 3.07
C LEU A 151 12.76 -3.28 2.60
N LYS A 152 13.19 -3.16 1.35
CA LYS A 152 14.34 -3.92 0.82
C LYS A 152 15.62 -3.63 1.60
N GLU A 153 15.95 -2.37 1.85
CA GLU A 153 17.14 -1.98 2.63
C GLU A 153 17.01 -2.43 4.08
N MET A 154 15.84 -2.26 4.68
CA MET A 154 15.58 -2.78 6.02
C MET A 154 15.89 -4.28 6.12
N LEU A 155 15.44 -5.09 5.14
CA LEU A 155 15.72 -6.53 5.11
C LEU A 155 17.19 -6.82 4.78
N ARG A 156 17.82 -6.03 3.91
CA ARG A 156 19.26 -6.11 3.64
C ARG A 156 20.07 -5.89 4.93
N ASP A 157 19.69 -4.91 5.74
CA ASP A 157 20.32 -4.61 7.02
C ASP A 157 20.13 -5.69 8.09
N VAL A 158 19.15 -6.58 7.91
CA VAL A 158 18.97 -7.79 8.75
C VAL A 158 19.96 -8.87 8.37
N HIS A 159 20.12 -9.14 7.08
CA HIS A 159 20.87 -10.30 6.60
C HIS A 159 22.33 -9.97 6.22
N GLY A 160 22.64 -8.70 5.97
CA GLY A 160 23.94 -8.24 5.46
C GLY A 160 24.08 -8.38 3.93
N GLU A 161 23.04 -8.83 3.24
CA GLU A 161 23.03 -9.10 1.80
C GLU A 161 21.64 -8.82 1.21
N ASN A 162 21.52 -8.81 -0.13
CA ASN A 162 20.22 -8.62 -0.76
C ASN A 162 19.25 -9.73 -0.34
N PRO A 163 18.04 -9.40 0.16
CA PRO A 163 17.10 -10.41 0.60
C PRO A 163 16.59 -11.24 -0.58
N SER A 164 16.44 -12.56 -0.38
CA SER A 164 15.87 -13.48 -1.37
C SER A 164 14.38 -13.22 -1.64
N LEU A 165 13.71 -12.56 -0.70
CA LEU A 165 12.31 -12.20 -0.73
C LEU A 165 12.12 -10.77 -0.22
N VAL A 166 11.47 -9.93 -1.01
CA VAL A 166 10.99 -8.61 -0.58
C VAL A 166 9.45 -8.63 -0.62
N PRO A 167 8.77 -8.49 0.53
CA PRO A 167 7.33 -8.29 0.60
C PRO A 167 6.90 -7.01 -0.10
N ASP A 168 5.63 -6.89 -0.48
CA ASP A 168 5.09 -5.63 -1.01
C ASP A 168 5.04 -4.54 0.07
N ALA A 169 4.68 -4.93 1.30
CA ALA A 169 4.78 -4.08 2.48
C ALA A 169 5.03 -4.87 3.77
N PHE A 170 5.50 -4.16 4.79
CA PHE A 170 5.60 -4.61 6.17
C PHE A 170 4.94 -3.58 7.07
N PHE A 171 4.12 -4.01 8.02
CA PHE A 171 3.51 -3.12 8.99
C PHE A 171 3.31 -3.76 10.35
N THR A 172 3.17 -2.91 11.37
CA THR A 172 2.96 -3.31 12.77
C THR A 172 1.70 -2.66 13.29
N LEU A 173 0.81 -3.47 13.86
CA LEU A 173 -0.35 -3.01 14.62
C LEU A 173 -0.08 -3.16 16.12
N GLU A 174 -0.46 -2.15 16.88
CA GLU A 174 -0.43 -2.15 18.34
C GLU A 174 -1.83 -1.84 18.90
N GLU A 175 -2.34 -2.73 19.75
CA GLU A 175 -3.57 -2.53 20.51
C GLU A 175 -3.33 -2.92 21.98
N LYS A 176 -3.57 -1.99 22.92
CA LYS A 176 -3.49 -2.26 24.38
C LYS A 176 -2.20 -2.97 24.85
N GLY A 177 -1.08 -2.75 24.14
CA GLY A 177 0.21 -3.38 24.44
C GLY A 177 0.49 -4.67 23.64
N ASP A 178 -0.52 -5.25 22.98
CA ASP A 178 -0.32 -6.35 22.05
C ASP A 178 0.20 -5.83 20.72
N VAL A 179 1.30 -6.43 20.26
CA VAL A 179 2.00 -6.05 19.03
C VAL A 179 1.96 -7.21 18.05
N ILE A 180 1.35 -6.98 16.88
CA ILE A 180 1.27 -7.96 15.80
C ILE A 180 1.91 -7.37 14.54
N ASN A 181 2.80 -8.15 13.92
CA ASN A 181 3.49 -7.75 12.71
C ASN A 181 2.89 -8.44 11.49
N PHE A 182 2.93 -7.78 10.35
CA PHE A 182 2.37 -8.29 9.11
C PHE A 182 3.30 -8.02 7.94
N PHE A 183 3.45 -9.03 7.09
CA PHE A 183 3.93 -8.85 5.74
C PHE A 183 2.74 -8.89 4.78
N LEU A 184 2.74 -8.02 3.78
CA LEU A 184 1.68 -7.89 2.78
C LEU A 184 2.19 -8.35 1.42
N GLU A 185 1.34 -9.08 0.71
CA GLU A 185 1.48 -9.48 -0.67
C GLU A 185 0.23 -9.04 -1.45
N ALA A 186 0.41 -8.23 -2.49
CA ALA A 186 -0.65 -7.75 -3.36
C ALA A 186 -0.60 -8.49 -4.71
N ASP A 187 -1.33 -9.59 -4.83
CA ASP A 187 -1.28 -10.41 -6.05
C ASP A 187 -2.30 -9.95 -7.08
N ARG A 188 -1.80 -9.43 -8.21
CA ARG A 188 -2.60 -9.04 -9.38
C ARG A 188 -2.72 -10.11 -10.46
N GLY A 189 -2.35 -11.36 -10.18
CA GLY A 189 -2.40 -12.46 -11.14
C GLY A 189 -1.24 -12.49 -12.16
N THR A 190 -0.16 -11.77 -11.92
CA THR A 190 1.02 -11.72 -12.81
C THR A 190 2.07 -12.77 -12.47
N MET A 191 2.01 -13.34 -11.28
CA MET A 191 2.98 -14.33 -10.78
C MET A 191 2.46 -15.76 -10.96
N LYS A 192 3.37 -16.66 -11.37
CA LYS A 192 3.13 -18.10 -11.43
C LYS A 192 2.90 -18.68 -10.03
N THR A 193 2.04 -19.68 -9.93
CA THR A 193 1.65 -20.31 -8.66
C THR A 193 2.85 -20.93 -7.94
N GLU A 194 3.79 -21.54 -8.66
CA GLU A 194 4.98 -22.18 -8.09
C GLU A 194 5.86 -21.14 -7.37
N ARG A 195 6.09 -20.00 -8.03
CA ARG A 195 6.83 -18.88 -7.44
C ARG A 195 6.12 -18.31 -6.22
N PHE A 196 4.79 -18.23 -6.24
CA PHE A 196 4.03 -17.81 -5.07
C PHE A 196 4.24 -18.76 -3.88
N VAL A 197 4.17 -20.07 -4.12
CA VAL A 197 4.41 -21.09 -3.08
C VAL A 197 5.84 -21.00 -2.53
N GLU A 198 6.84 -20.77 -3.37
CA GLU A 198 8.22 -20.55 -2.93
C GLU A 198 8.35 -19.34 -1.99
N LYS A 199 7.63 -18.23 -2.26
CA LYS A 199 7.58 -17.08 -1.34
C LYS A 199 7.02 -17.48 0.02
N LEU A 200 5.93 -18.25 0.05
CA LEU A 200 5.33 -18.71 1.31
C LEU A 200 6.25 -19.65 2.09
N LYS A 201 7.02 -20.51 1.42
CA LYS A 201 8.05 -21.35 2.05
C LYS A 201 9.16 -20.50 2.68
N THR A 202 9.58 -19.43 2.01
CA THR A 202 10.55 -18.47 2.58
C THR A 202 9.97 -17.75 3.80
N TYR A 203 8.72 -17.28 3.75
CA TYR A 203 8.06 -16.73 4.93
C TYR A 203 7.97 -17.74 6.08
N TRP A 204 7.67 -19.00 5.78
CA TRP A 204 7.60 -20.05 6.79
C TRP A 204 8.93 -20.25 7.53
N SER A 205 10.06 -20.18 6.80
CA SER A 205 11.40 -20.31 7.40
C SER A 205 11.76 -19.11 8.28
N TRP A 206 11.23 -17.92 8.00
CA TRP A 206 11.45 -16.71 8.81
C TRP A 206 10.97 -16.85 10.27
N ARG A 207 10.08 -17.82 10.58
CA ARG A 207 9.68 -18.10 11.97
C ARG A 207 10.84 -18.60 12.84
N SER A 208 11.88 -19.15 12.22
CA SER A 208 13.10 -19.60 12.91
C SER A 208 14.27 -18.63 12.71
N ASP A 209 14.04 -17.47 12.07
CA ASP A 209 15.09 -16.49 11.81
C ASP A 209 15.26 -15.51 12.99
N GLU A 210 16.27 -15.78 13.81
CA GLU A 210 16.57 -14.96 14.99
C GLU A 210 17.10 -13.56 14.65
N ARG A 211 17.74 -13.38 13.48
CA ARG A 211 18.21 -12.05 13.04
C ARG A 211 17.00 -11.16 12.71
N LEU A 212 16.04 -11.71 11.97
CA LEU A 212 14.81 -11.02 11.62
C LEU A 212 13.98 -10.68 12.88
N LYS A 213 13.80 -11.65 13.78
CA LYS A 213 13.11 -11.44 15.06
C LYS A 213 13.74 -10.32 15.87
N LYS A 214 15.07 -10.35 16.04
CA LYS A 214 15.78 -9.34 16.84
C LYS A 214 15.70 -7.95 16.20
N LYS A 215 15.99 -7.83 14.89
CA LYS A 215 16.12 -6.52 14.25
C LYS A 215 14.78 -5.86 13.94
N LEU A 216 13.76 -6.65 13.59
CA LEU A 216 12.41 -6.13 13.35
C LEU A 216 11.50 -6.20 14.59
N ARG A 217 12.00 -6.73 15.71
CA ARG A 217 11.22 -6.99 16.94
C ARG A 217 9.98 -7.84 16.65
N LEU A 218 10.13 -8.87 15.81
CA LEU A 218 9.02 -9.77 15.48
C LEU A 218 8.71 -10.67 16.68
N VAL A 219 7.62 -10.37 17.38
CA VAL A 219 7.08 -11.24 18.44
C VAL A 219 6.21 -12.33 17.81
N ARG A 220 5.25 -11.91 16.99
CA ARG A 220 4.43 -12.75 16.11
C ARG A 220 4.26 -12.02 14.79
N PHE A 221 4.14 -12.79 13.71
CA PHE A 221 3.79 -12.22 12.42
C PHE A 221 2.89 -13.12 11.59
N ARG A 222 2.04 -12.49 10.77
CA ARG A 222 1.21 -13.16 9.75
C ARG A 222 1.52 -12.57 8.38
N ILE A 223 1.21 -13.33 7.33
CA ILE A 223 1.34 -12.91 5.95
C ILE A 223 -0.07 -12.71 5.42
N LEU A 224 -0.35 -11.48 4.99
CA LEU A 224 -1.59 -11.11 4.36
C LEU A 224 -1.40 -11.11 2.85
N THR A 225 -2.23 -11.85 2.13
CA THR A 225 -2.28 -11.83 0.67
C THR A 225 -3.62 -11.26 0.23
N ILE A 226 -3.60 -10.14 -0.49
CA ILE A 226 -4.78 -9.52 -1.08
C ILE A 226 -4.81 -9.79 -2.59
N ALA A 227 -6.01 -10.00 -3.13
CA ALA A 227 -6.22 -10.32 -4.55
C ALA A 227 -7.44 -9.55 -5.14
N PRO A 228 -7.47 -9.25 -6.45
CA PRO A 228 -8.50 -8.41 -7.05
C PRO A 228 -9.90 -9.07 -7.10
N SER A 229 -10.00 -10.38 -6.85
CA SER A 229 -11.28 -11.10 -6.84
C SER A 229 -11.26 -12.26 -5.85
N GLU A 230 -12.43 -12.68 -5.38
CA GLU A 230 -12.62 -13.88 -4.55
C GLU A 230 -12.00 -15.11 -5.20
N ARG A 231 -12.28 -15.33 -6.50
CA ARG A 231 -11.73 -16.48 -7.25
C ARG A 231 -10.20 -16.51 -7.21
N ARG A 232 -9.53 -15.37 -7.39
CA ARG A 232 -8.06 -15.31 -7.32
C ARG A 232 -7.57 -15.50 -5.89
N SER A 233 -8.23 -14.90 -4.91
CA SER A 233 -7.92 -15.08 -3.48
C SER A 233 -8.01 -16.56 -3.08
N ASP A 234 -9.09 -17.25 -3.47
CA ASP A 234 -9.30 -18.68 -3.19
C ASP A 234 -8.27 -19.57 -3.91
N SER A 235 -7.91 -19.23 -5.15
CA SER A 235 -6.84 -19.92 -5.88
C SER A 235 -5.49 -19.81 -5.16
N LEU A 236 -5.15 -18.62 -4.64
CA LEU A 236 -3.92 -18.39 -3.89
C LEU A 236 -3.96 -19.07 -2.52
N ARG A 237 -5.12 -19.04 -1.85
CA ARG A 237 -5.36 -19.77 -0.59
C ARG A 237 -5.10 -21.27 -0.78
N ASN A 238 -5.66 -21.87 -1.83
CA ASN A 238 -5.47 -23.29 -2.12
C ASN A 238 -3.99 -23.62 -2.38
N ALA A 239 -3.29 -22.79 -3.16
CA ALA A 239 -1.85 -22.92 -3.35
C ALA A 239 -1.06 -22.74 -2.03
N GLY A 240 -1.57 -21.91 -1.12
CA GLY A 240 -1.00 -21.61 0.18
C GLY A 240 -0.79 -22.83 1.09
N LYS A 241 -1.50 -23.94 0.85
CA LYS A 241 -1.23 -25.23 1.51
C LYS A 241 0.22 -25.68 1.35
N GLY A 242 0.81 -25.44 0.17
CA GLY A 242 2.21 -25.79 -0.12
C GLY A 242 3.26 -24.89 0.53
N GLY A 243 2.85 -23.82 1.24
CA GLY A 243 3.75 -22.94 1.97
C GLY A 243 4.26 -23.53 3.30
N ASP A 244 3.52 -24.45 3.89
CA ASP A 244 3.95 -25.26 5.05
C ASP A 244 4.53 -26.60 4.55
N PRO A 245 5.72 -27.03 5.03
CA PRO A 245 6.29 -28.36 4.75
C PRO A 245 5.34 -29.54 4.95
N ARG A 246 4.35 -29.43 5.84
CA ARG A 246 3.36 -30.50 6.07
C ARG A 246 2.26 -30.55 5.02
N GLY A 247 2.02 -29.47 4.28
CA GLY A 247 0.93 -29.38 3.30
C GLY A 247 -0.46 -29.18 3.91
N ASP A 248 -0.58 -29.09 5.24
CA ASP A 248 -1.85 -28.94 5.96
C ASP A 248 -2.41 -27.51 5.96
N GLY A 249 -1.64 -26.55 5.43
CA GLY A 249 -1.92 -25.12 5.58
C GLY A 249 -1.59 -24.59 6.99
N SER A 250 -1.58 -23.27 7.11
CA SER A 250 -1.20 -22.56 8.34
C SER A 250 -1.98 -21.25 8.52
N LEU A 251 -2.37 -20.96 9.76
CA LEU A 251 -2.95 -19.67 10.19
C LEU A 251 -1.97 -18.49 10.06
N MET A 252 -0.70 -18.78 9.80
CA MET A 252 0.29 -17.77 9.44
C MET A 252 -0.05 -17.08 8.11
N PHE A 253 -0.74 -17.76 7.20
CA PHE A 253 -1.09 -17.24 5.88
C PHE A 253 -2.58 -16.91 5.83
N LEU A 254 -2.90 -15.66 5.50
CA LEU A 254 -4.26 -15.13 5.44
C LEU A 254 -4.52 -14.50 4.07
N PHE A 255 -5.70 -14.77 3.52
CA PHE A 255 -6.06 -14.41 2.15
C PHE A 255 -7.39 -13.65 2.14
N ALA A 256 -7.44 -12.53 1.44
CA ALA A 256 -8.68 -11.77 1.24
C ALA A 256 -8.77 -11.22 -0.18
N SER A 257 -9.99 -10.88 -0.62
CA SER A 257 -10.20 -10.12 -1.85
C SER A 257 -10.39 -8.63 -1.57
N GLU A 258 -9.89 -7.78 -2.46
CA GLU A 258 -10.18 -6.33 -2.46
C GLU A 258 -11.68 -6.03 -2.53
N THR A 259 -12.51 -6.96 -3.00
CA THR A 259 -13.97 -6.78 -3.03
C THR A 259 -14.62 -6.79 -1.64
N ARG A 260 -13.88 -7.18 -0.58
CA ARG A 260 -14.40 -7.33 0.78
C ARG A 260 -14.23 -6.09 1.65
N TYR A 261 -13.51 -5.08 1.19
CA TYR A 261 -13.28 -3.83 1.92
C TYR A 261 -13.16 -2.64 0.96
N ASN A 262 -13.58 -1.47 1.42
CA ASN A 262 -13.37 -0.22 0.69
C ASN A 262 -13.38 0.97 1.66
N THR A 263 -13.20 2.19 1.15
CA THR A 263 -13.17 3.40 1.99
C THR A 263 -14.47 3.68 2.74
N SER A 264 -15.60 3.14 2.27
CA SER A 264 -16.91 3.24 2.93
C SER A 264 -17.12 2.16 4.00
N THR A 265 -16.39 1.04 3.93
CA THR A 265 -16.44 -0.08 4.87
C THR A 265 -15.05 -0.49 5.38
N PRO A 266 -14.21 0.47 5.83
CA PRO A 266 -12.79 0.20 6.09
C PRO A 266 -12.58 -0.82 7.21
N LYS A 267 -13.49 -0.85 8.20
CA LYS A 267 -13.45 -1.78 9.34
C LYS A 267 -13.40 -3.26 8.92
N ALA A 268 -13.92 -3.60 7.74
CA ALA A 268 -13.90 -4.96 7.22
C ALA A 268 -12.48 -5.54 7.16
N VAL A 269 -11.46 -4.72 6.90
CA VAL A 269 -10.05 -5.18 6.81
C VAL A 269 -9.51 -5.77 8.12
N LEU A 270 -10.06 -5.35 9.27
CA LEU A 270 -9.71 -5.89 10.59
C LEU A 270 -10.62 -7.05 11.02
N GLN A 271 -11.69 -7.33 10.30
CA GLN A 271 -12.72 -8.29 10.68
C GLN A 271 -12.48 -9.67 10.04
N ALA A 272 -13.40 -10.60 10.32
CA ALA A 272 -13.44 -11.95 9.80
C ALA A 272 -13.76 -12.00 8.29
N ILE A 273 -12.86 -11.43 7.47
CA ILE A 273 -12.89 -11.52 6.00
C ILE A 273 -11.76 -12.38 5.45
N TRP A 274 -10.79 -12.75 6.29
CA TRP A 274 -9.58 -13.44 5.89
C TRP A 274 -9.78 -14.94 5.93
N LYS A 275 -9.39 -15.64 4.87
CA LYS A 275 -9.43 -17.10 4.80
C LYS A 275 -8.02 -17.64 4.99
N SER A 276 -7.89 -18.76 5.69
CA SER A 276 -6.62 -19.48 5.82
C SER A 276 -6.60 -20.73 4.92
N PRO A 277 -5.42 -21.23 4.50
CA PRO A 277 -5.29 -22.58 3.94
C PRO A 277 -5.48 -23.67 5.00
N LYS A 278 -5.45 -23.33 6.30
CA LYS A 278 -5.56 -24.28 7.41
C LYS A 278 -6.98 -24.80 7.61
N ASP A 279 -7.98 -23.92 7.44
CA ASP A 279 -9.39 -24.20 7.67
C ASP A 279 -10.27 -23.27 6.83
N ASP A 280 -11.58 -23.55 6.80
CA ASP A 280 -12.57 -22.75 6.07
C ASP A 280 -13.22 -21.65 6.92
N SER A 281 -12.80 -21.48 8.18
CA SER A 281 -13.35 -20.43 9.02
C SER A 281 -12.79 -19.07 8.58
N PRO A 282 -13.59 -17.99 8.66
CA PRO A 282 -13.07 -16.65 8.48
C PRO A 282 -12.32 -16.18 9.73
N HIS A 283 -11.21 -15.48 9.54
CA HIS A 283 -10.30 -15.02 10.60
C HIS A 283 -10.20 -13.49 10.60
N SER A 284 -10.07 -12.89 11.78
CA SER A 284 -9.60 -11.51 11.95
C SER A 284 -8.07 -11.46 11.96
N ILE A 285 -7.51 -10.34 11.50
CA ILE A 285 -6.06 -10.11 11.64
C ILE A 285 -5.66 -9.65 13.04
N LEU A 286 -6.60 -9.36 13.94
CA LEU A 286 -6.33 -8.98 15.33
C LEU A 286 -6.29 -10.19 16.30
N GLU A 287 -6.57 -11.40 15.82
CA GLU A 287 -6.51 -12.65 16.58
C GLU A 287 -5.09 -13.14 16.88
#